data_AF-A0A2V7D6W4-F1
#
_entry.id   AF-A0A2V7D6W4-F1
#
_cell.length_a   1.000
_cell.length_b   1.000
_cell.length_c   1.000
_cell.angle_alpha   90.00
_cell.angle_beta   90.00
_cell.angle_gamma   90.00
#
_symmetry.space_group_name_H-M   'P 1'
#
loop_
_entity.id
_entity.type
_entity.pdbx_description
1 polymer ?
#
loop_
_entity_poly.entity_id
_entity_poly.type
_entity_poly.pdbx_seq_one_letter_code
_entity_poly.pdbx_strand_id
1 'polypeptide(L)'
;MVCVVAVLAGGSDGRVVVPLWVDLLSLTPPTDARLLRTTDEAVRGVAAIMAKGFGLPVPDRVVVHVYDGRRAFEQGLIRDARVSPVQAATLSDFAIGVGARGQVLLNHRPADRTEREWLRLIAHELTHVSQIELAGGEGRGEQWLAEGMADYVAFSTLERLGLDMLERRRQVATAGLRAHATLLQRGLDLEGHGTPQGFTAWHLRDGSIPVYQLAFLITDDLIDRRGFDRTRAYFASFRRSSDRRANFAAAFGQSLADFEADTLVRLKTASAL
;
A
#
# COMPACT_ATOMS: atom_id res chain seq x y z
N MET A 1 -10.25 -14.95 -28.19
CA MET A 1 -8.87 -15.00 -28.70
C MET A 1 -8.00 -15.39 -27.51
N VAL A 2 -7.48 -16.62 -27.48
CA VAL A 2 -6.69 -17.14 -26.35
C VAL A 2 -5.26 -16.62 -26.53
N CYS A 3 -4.87 -15.60 -25.77
CA CYS A 3 -3.48 -15.17 -25.69
C CYS A 3 -2.73 -16.12 -24.76
N VAL A 4 -1.89 -16.97 -25.33
CA VAL A 4 -0.89 -17.74 -24.60
C VAL A 4 0.10 -16.74 -23.99
N VAL A 5 0.04 -16.55 -22.67
CA VAL A 5 1.06 -15.79 -21.94
C VAL A 5 2.31 -16.66 -21.85
N ALA A 6 3.34 -16.29 -22.61
CA ALA A 6 4.65 -16.88 -22.45
C ALA A 6 5.23 -16.44 -21.09
N VAL A 7 5.18 -17.32 -20.09
CA VAL A 7 5.98 -17.17 -18.87
C VAL A 7 7.43 -17.40 -19.28
N LEU A 8 8.20 -16.33 -19.46
CA LEU A 8 9.64 -16.42 -19.58
C LEU A 8 10.20 -16.77 -18.19
N ALA A 9 10.34 -18.07 -17.92
CA ALA A 9 11.11 -18.56 -16.79
C ALA A 9 12.57 -18.18 -17.02
N GLY A 10 12.97 -17.01 -16.51
CA GLY A 10 14.38 -16.60 -16.45
C GLY A 10 15.13 -17.54 -15.50
N GLY A 11 16.09 -18.28 -16.04
CA GLY A 11 16.92 -19.21 -15.29
C GLY A 11 17.74 -18.57 -14.16
N SER A 12 18.12 -19.42 -13.20
CA SER A 12 19.10 -19.27 -12.09
C SER A 12 19.00 -18.12 -11.08
N ASP A 13 18.22 -17.06 -11.33
CA ASP A 13 18.24 -15.84 -10.50
C ASP A 13 17.12 -15.75 -9.44
N GLY A 14 16.26 -16.78 -9.33
CA GLY A 14 15.13 -16.77 -8.40
C GLY A 14 14.12 -15.66 -8.70
N ARG A 15 13.85 -15.38 -9.98
CA ARG A 15 13.01 -14.25 -10.42
C ARG A 15 12.06 -14.68 -11.52
N VAL A 16 10.77 -14.36 -11.37
CA VAL A 16 9.73 -14.49 -12.39
C VAL A 16 9.24 -13.09 -12.78
N VAL A 17 9.11 -12.81 -14.07
CA VAL A 17 8.60 -11.53 -14.59
C VAL A 17 7.30 -11.79 -15.33
N VAL A 18 6.24 -11.08 -14.93
CA VAL A 18 4.89 -11.20 -15.46
C VAL A 18 4.47 -9.85 -16.02
N PRO A 19 4.67 -9.60 -17.33
CA PRO A 19 4.16 -8.40 -17.98
C PRO A 19 2.64 -8.53 -18.20
N LEU A 20 1.87 -7.59 -17.68
CA LEU A 20 0.42 -7.63 -17.70
C LEU A 20 -0.16 -6.43 -18.47
N TRP A 21 -1.10 -6.73 -19.36
CA TRP A 21 -1.99 -5.75 -19.96
C TRP A 21 -3.31 -5.74 -19.21
N VAL A 22 -3.67 -4.62 -18.60
CA VAL A 22 -4.84 -4.45 -17.76
C VAL A 22 -5.87 -3.62 -18.53
N ASP A 23 -6.69 -4.26 -19.36
CA ASP A 23 -7.83 -3.60 -20.00
C ASP A 23 -8.97 -3.44 -18.99
N LEU A 24 -9.00 -2.29 -18.31
CA LEU A 24 -9.96 -1.95 -17.26
C LEU A 24 -11.42 -1.89 -17.76
N LEU A 25 -11.65 -1.78 -19.07
CA LEU A 25 -13.01 -1.82 -19.63
C LEU A 25 -13.55 -3.24 -19.69
N SER A 26 -12.67 -4.22 -19.93
CA SER A 26 -13.02 -5.64 -20.01
C SER A 26 -13.08 -6.36 -18.66
N LEU A 27 -12.51 -5.78 -17.61
CA LEU A 27 -12.38 -6.45 -16.31
C LEU A 27 -13.66 -6.34 -15.46
N THR A 28 -14.11 -7.50 -14.99
CA THR A 28 -15.16 -7.64 -13.98
C THR A 28 -14.52 -7.93 -12.62
N PRO A 29 -14.83 -7.15 -11.55
CA PRO A 29 -14.32 -7.43 -10.21
C PRO A 29 -14.73 -8.82 -9.73
N PRO A 30 -13.78 -9.70 -9.32
CA PRO A 30 -14.11 -10.99 -8.74
C PRO A 30 -14.76 -10.80 -7.36
N THR A 31 -15.67 -11.70 -7.02
CA THR A 31 -16.29 -11.79 -5.68
C THR A 31 -15.77 -12.99 -4.87
N ASP A 32 -14.90 -13.81 -5.45
CA ASP A 32 -14.40 -15.04 -4.86
C ASP A 32 -12.91 -15.20 -5.14
N ALA A 33 -12.12 -15.33 -4.07
CA ALA A 33 -10.68 -15.51 -4.14
C ALA A 33 -10.26 -16.78 -4.91
N ARG A 34 -11.09 -17.82 -4.96
CA ARG A 34 -10.78 -19.09 -5.64
C ARG A 34 -10.57 -18.95 -7.15
N LEU A 35 -10.94 -17.81 -7.72
CA LEU A 35 -10.71 -17.43 -9.12
C LEU A 35 -9.33 -16.79 -9.35
N LEU A 36 -8.54 -16.55 -8.30
CA LEU A 36 -7.28 -15.79 -8.31
C LEU A 36 -6.09 -16.70 -7.99
N ARG A 37 -5.94 -17.79 -8.74
CA ARG A 37 -4.99 -18.87 -8.41
C ARG A 37 -3.57 -18.58 -8.87
N THR A 38 -3.43 -17.78 -9.93
CA THR A 38 -2.14 -17.36 -10.48
C THR A 38 -1.87 -15.89 -10.16
N THR A 39 -0.60 -15.47 -10.23
CA THR A 39 -0.23 -14.07 -10.06
C THR A 39 -0.89 -13.15 -11.10
N ASP A 40 -1.06 -13.61 -12.35
CA ASP A 40 -1.77 -12.86 -13.40
C ASP A 40 -3.25 -12.63 -13.01
N GLU A 41 -3.96 -13.70 -12.66
CA GLU A 41 -5.37 -13.63 -12.25
C GLU A 41 -5.53 -12.74 -11.01
N ALA A 42 -4.68 -12.92 -10.00
CA ALA A 42 -4.68 -12.11 -8.78
C ALA A 42 -4.50 -10.61 -9.08
N VAL A 43 -3.51 -10.24 -9.88
CA VAL A 43 -3.25 -8.82 -10.21
C VAL A 43 -4.38 -8.23 -11.04
N ARG A 44 -4.93 -8.97 -12.02
CA ARG A 44 -6.08 -8.52 -12.82
C ARG A 44 -7.34 -8.35 -11.98
N GLY A 45 -7.63 -9.32 -11.11
CA GLY A 45 -8.79 -9.30 -10.22
C GLY A 45 -8.72 -8.15 -9.21
N VAL A 46 -7.56 -7.94 -8.58
CA VAL A 46 -7.31 -6.82 -7.69
C VAL A 46 -7.39 -5.49 -8.44
N ALA A 47 -6.79 -5.37 -9.64
CA ALA A 47 -6.90 -4.18 -10.47
C ALA A 47 -8.35 -3.83 -10.81
N ALA A 48 -9.18 -4.84 -11.10
CA ALA A 48 -10.60 -4.67 -11.35
C ALA A 48 -11.34 -4.12 -10.11
N ILE A 49 -11.08 -4.70 -8.93
CA ILE A 49 -11.62 -4.22 -7.65
C ILE A 49 -11.18 -2.79 -7.37
N MET A 50 -9.91 -2.45 -7.58
CA MET A 50 -9.37 -1.10 -7.40
C MET A 50 -10.05 -0.08 -8.32
N ALA A 51 -10.11 -0.38 -9.61
CA ALA A 51 -10.66 0.54 -10.60
C ALA A 51 -12.17 0.74 -10.46
N LYS A 52 -12.94 -0.35 -10.31
CA LYS A 52 -14.42 -0.26 -10.25
C LYS A 52 -14.94 -0.02 -8.84
N GLY A 53 -14.22 -0.50 -7.83
CA GLY A 53 -14.63 -0.45 -6.44
C GLY A 53 -14.18 0.78 -5.67
N PHE A 54 -13.02 1.33 -6.04
CA PHE A 54 -12.41 2.49 -5.37
C PHE A 54 -12.21 3.69 -6.32
N GLY A 55 -12.39 3.49 -7.63
CA GLY A 55 -12.14 4.51 -8.65
C GLY A 55 -10.66 4.88 -8.76
N LEU A 56 -9.76 3.95 -8.41
CA LEU A 56 -8.32 4.17 -8.51
C LEU A 56 -7.84 3.94 -9.95
N PRO A 57 -6.95 4.80 -10.48
CA PRO A 57 -6.33 4.53 -11.75
C PRO A 57 -5.37 3.35 -11.63
N VAL A 58 -5.42 2.41 -12.56
CA VAL A 58 -4.41 1.37 -12.71
C VAL A 58 -3.85 1.52 -14.14
N PRO A 59 -2.53 1.54 -14.34
CA PRO A 59 -1.95 1.61 -15.68
C PRO A 59 -2.43 0.46 -16.56
N ASP A 60 -2.64 0.73 -17.86
CA ASP A 60 -2.96 -0.31 -18.86
C ASP A 60 -1.88 -1.38 -18.97
N ARG A 61 -0.66 -1.08 -18.50
CA ARG A 61 0.45 -2.01 -18.44
C ARG A 61 1.11 -1.97 -17.06
N VAL A 62 1.15 -3.11 -16.40
CA VAL A 62 1.86 -3.33 -15.14
C VAL A 62 2.85 -4.47 -15.31
N VAL A 63 4.09 -4.29 -14.87
CA VAL A 63 5.08 -5.37 -14.82
C VAL A 63 5.19 -5.88 -13.40
N VAL A 64 4.92 -7.17 -13.18
CA VAL A 64 5.01 -7.79 -11.87
C VAL A 64 6.26 -8.66 -11.81
N HIS A 65 7.14 -8.37 -10.86
CA HIS A 65 8.34 -9.14 -10.60
C HIS A 65 8.15 -9.92 -9.30
N VAL A 66 8.29 -11.24 -9.36
CA VAL A 66 8.21 -12.12 -8.20
C VAL A 66 9.58 -12.71 -7.95
N TYR A 67 10.12 -12.51 -6.75
CA TYR A 67 11.46 -12.92 -6.37
C TYR A 67 11.41 -14.00 -5.30
N ASP A 68 12.25 -15.03 -5.43
CA ASP A 68 12.38 -16.12 -4.49
C ASP A 68 13.37 -15.73 -3.37
N GLY A 69 12.82 -15.28 -2.25
CA GLY A 69 13.57 -14.88 -1.08
C GLY A 69 14.21 -13.49 -1.10
N ARG A 70 14.74 -13.09 0.07
CA ARG A 70 15.30 -11.74 0.34
C ARG A 70 16.42 -11.36 -0.63
N ARG A 71 17.35 -12.27 -0.92
CA ARG A 71 18.52 -11.97 -1.75
C ARG A 71 18.13 -11.63 -3.20
N ALA A 72 17.26 -12.43 -3.81
CA ALA A 72 16.77 -12.15 -5.15
C ALA A 72 15.97 -10.84 -5.18
N PHE A 73 15.16 -10.60 -4.16
CA PHE A 73 14.39 -9.35 -4.00
C PHE A 73 15.30 -8.12 -3.88
N GLU A 74 16.34 -8.16 -3.05
CA GLU A 74 17.33 -7.08 -2.90
C GLU A 74 18.00 -6.74 -4.24
N GLN A 75 18.41 -7.76 -5.01
CA GLN A 75 18.95 -7.56 -6.35
C GLN A 75 17.91 -7.01 -7.33
N GLY A 76 16.65 -7.37 -7.18
CA GLY A 76 15.52 -6.80 -7.90
C GLY A 76 15.31 -5.31 -7.61
N LEU A 77 15.42 -4.89 -6.35
CA LEU A 77 15.33 -3.48 -5.97
C LEU A 77 16.40 -2.64 -6.68
N ILE A 78 17.62 -3.16 -6.79
CA ILE A 78 18.71 -2.48 -7.49
C ILE A 78 18.47 -2.45 -9.00
N ARG A 79 18.16 -3.60 -9.61
CA ARG A 79 18.07 -3.75 -11.07
C ARG A 79 16.81 -3.12 -11.64
N ASP A 80 15.67 -3.38 -11.02
CA ASP A 80 14.35 -3.14 -11.61
C ASP A 80 13.68 -1.89 -11.02
N ALA A 81 13.88 -1.61 -9.73
CA ALA A 81 13.41 -0.38 -9.08
C ALA A 81 14.47 0.74 -9.03
N ARG A 82 15.70 0.49 -9.51
CA ARG A 82 16.82 1.44 -9.56
C ARG A 82 17.16 2.07 -8.19
N VAL A 83 16.91 1.31 -7.13
CA VAL A 83 17.26 1.70 -5.76
C VAL A 83 18.77 1.55 -5.58
N SER A 84 19.41 2.47 -4.87
CA SER A 84 20.84 2.35 -4.57
C SER A 84 21.14 1.07 -3.75
N PRO A 85 22.31 0.43 -3.89
CA PRO A 85 22.60 -0.81 -3.16
C PRO A 85 22.43 -0.71 -1.64
N VAL A 86 22.82 0.42 -1.05
CA VAL A 86 22.66 0.67 0.40
C VAL A 86 21.18 0.70 0.79
N GLN A 87 20.36 1.45 0.03
CA GLN A 87 18.93 1.52 0.30
C GLN A 87 18.23 0.18 0.00
N ALA A 88 18.67 -0.56 -1.01
CA ALA A 88 18.12 -1.87 -1.34
C ALA A 88 18.36 -2.88 -0.21
N ALA A 89 19.57 -2.90 0.36
CA ALA A 89 19.89 -3.72 1.52
C ALA A 89 18.95 -3.39 2.69
N THR A 90 18.81 -2.10 3.05
CA THR A 90 17.91 -1.65 4.12
C THR A 90 16.45 -2.00 3.84
N LEU A 91 15.94 -1.70 2.64
CA LEU A 91 14.55 -2.01 2.27
C LEU A 91 14.29 -3.50 2.31
N SER A 92 15.20 -4.34 1.83
CA SER A 92 15.00 -5.79 1.76
C SER A 92 14.92 -6.47 3.14
N ASP A 93 15.36 -5.81 4.20
CA ASP A 93 15.25 -6.32 5.58
C ASP A 93 13.81 -6.33 6.09
N PHE A 94 12.97 -5.40 5.64
CA PHE A 94 11.60 -5.26 6.14
C PHE A 94 10.53 -5.29 5.05
N ALA A 95 10.82 -4.80 3.85
CA ALA A 95 9.89 -4.79 2.74
C ALA A 95 9.74 -6.19 2.14
N ILE A 96 8.50 -6.59 1.94
CA ILE A 96 8.13 -7.82 1.23
C ILE A 96 7.48 -7.55 -0.12
N GLY A 97 7.26 -6.28 -0.46
CA GLY A 97 6.84 -5.79 -1.75
C GLY A 97 7.24 -4.32 -1.94
N VAL A 98 7.25 -3.86 -3.19
CA VAL A 98 7.40 -2.45 -3.57
C VAL A 98 6.57 -2.18 -4.82
N GLY A 99 5.64 -1.22 -4.74
CA GLY A 99 5.02 -0.57 -5.89
C GLY A 99 5.87 0.59 -6.40
N ALA A 100 6.14 0.61 -7.69
CA ALA A 100 6.83 1.70 -8.38
C ALA A 100 6.09 2.03 -9.69
N ARG A 101 6.53 3.06 -10.42
CA ARG A 101 5.83 3.48 -11.63
C ARG A 101 5.66 2.33 -12.64
N GLY A 102 4.41 1.92 -12.85
CA GLY A 102 4.04 0.84 -13.80
C GLY A 102 4.53 -0.55 -13.43
N GLN A 103 4.98 -0.78 -12.20
CA GLN A 103 5.51 -2.08 -11.80
C GLN A 103 5.31 -2.39 -10.32
N VAL A 104 5.29 -3.68 -10.01
CA VAL A 104 5.21 -4.21 -8.65
C VAL A 104 6.31 -5.25 -8.47
N LEU A 105 7.09 -5.14 -7.41
CA LEU A 105 8.12 -6.09 -7.02
C LEU A 105 7.63 -6.82 -5.78
N LEU A 106 7.64 -8.15 -5.79
CA LEU A 106 7.11 -9.00 -4.70
C LEU A 106 8.17 -9.98 -4.24
N ASN A 107 8.50 -9.96 -2.97
CA ASN A 107 9.31 -10.99 -2.33
C ASN A 107 8.41 -12.19 -1.99
N HIS A 108 8.49 -13.26 -2.78
CA HIS A 108 7.84 -14.52 -2.51
C HIS A 108 8.63 -15.28 -1.43
N ARG A 109 8.00 -15.49 -0.28
CA ARG A 109 8.52 -16.33 0.82
C ARG A 109 7.53 -17.47 1.03
N PRO A 110 7.75 -18.65 0.42
CA PRO A 110 6.76 -19.73 0.40
C PRO A 110 6.37 -20.26 1.79
N ALA A 111 7.31 -20.28 2.74
CA ALA A 111 7.10 -20.86 4.07
C ALA A 111 6.11 -20.07 4.94
N ASP A 112 5.88 -18.79 4.63
CA ASP A 112 5.20 -17.85 5.54
C ASP A 112 3.89 -17.29 4.97
N ARG A 113 3.48 -17.65 3.75
CA ARG A 113 2.44 -16.90 3.04
C ARG A 113 1.21 -17.71 2.64
N THR A 114 0.09 -17.40 3.29
CA THR A 114 -1.25 -17.85 2.87
C THR A 114 -1.73 -17.11 1.63
N GLU A 115 -2.69 -17.69 0.89
CA GLU A 115 -3.36 -17.03 -0.26
C GLU A 115 -3.88 -15.63 0.11
N ARG A 116 -4.48 -15.49 1.29
CA ARG A 116 -4.94 -14.21 1.84
C ARG A 116 -3.83 -13.17 1.92
N GLU A 117 -2.66 -13.53 2.46
CA GLU A 117 -1.54 -12.59 2.59
C GLU A 117 -0.92 -12.25 1.24
N TRP A 118 -0.98 -13.16 0.26
CA TRP A 118 -0.53 -12.86 -1.11
C TRP A 118 -1.43 -11.85 -1.81
N LEU A 119 -2.76 -12.04 -1.73
CA LEU A 119 -3.72 -11.10 -2.29
C LEU A 119 -3.68 -9.74 -1.59
N ARG A 120 -3.48 -9.73 -0.25
CA ARG A 120 -3.26 -8.50 0.52
C ARG A 120 -2.06 -7.72 -0.01
N LEU A 121 -0.92 -8.41 -0.17
CA LEU A 121 0.31 -7.78 -0.63
C LEU A 121 0.15 -7.21 -2.05
N ILE A 122 -0.45 -7.97 -2.97
CA ILE A 122 -0.72 -7.48 -4.34
C ILE A 122 -1.58 -6.23 -4.31
N ALA A 123 -2.66 -6.21 -3.51
CA ALA A 123 -3.53 -5.04 -3.38
C ALA A 123 -2.82 -3.83 -2.76
N HIS A 124 -1.97 -4.06 -1.76
CA HIS A 124 -1.14 -3.03 -1.15
C HIS A 124 -0.21 -2.39 -2.18
N GLU A 125 0.62 -3.19 -2.83
CA GLU A 125 1.63 -2.67 -3.77
C GLU A 125 1.00 -2.05 -5.02
N LEU A 126 -0.10 -2.62 -5.52
CA LEU A 126 -0.80 -2.04 -6.66
C LEU A 126 -1.45 -0.69 -6.28
N THR A 127 -1.84 -0.50 -5.02
CA THR A 127 -2.31 0.80 -4.52
C THR A 127 -1.23 1.87 -4.60
N HIS A 128 0.03 1.54 -4.32
CA HIS A 128 1.13 2.48 -4.55
C HIS A 128 1.29 2.83 -6.03
N VAL A 129 1.14 1.88 -6.95
CA VAL A 129 1.13 2.18 -8.39
C VAL A 129 0.00 3.17 -8.72
N SER A 130 -1.21 2.97 -8.19
CA SER A 130 -2.32 3.91 -8.35
C SER A 130 -2.06 5.28 -7.75
N GLN A 131 -1.42 5.37 -6.58
CA GLN A 131 -1.04 6.63 -5.95
C GLN A 131 -0.03 7.40 -6.80
N ILE A 132 0.96 6.70 -7.37
CA ILE A 132 1.95 7.27 -8.30
C ILE A 132 1.27 7.81 -9.56
N GLU A 133 0.32 7.04 -10.12
CA GLU A 133 -0.49 7.50 -11.25
C GLU A 133 -1.36 8.69 -10.88
N LEU A 134 -2.00 8.73 -9.71
CA LEU A 134 -2.76 9.91 -9.26
C LEU A 134 -1.85 11.13 -9.15
N ALA A 135 -0.72 11.00 -8.47
CA ALA A 135 0.21 12.09 -8.17
C ALA A 135 1.06 12.56 -9.36
N GLY A 136 1.15 11.75 -10.42
CA GLY A 136 2.03 12.00 -11.56
C GLY A 136 3.52 11.85 -11.21
N GLY A 137 3.84 11.02 -10.21
CA GLY A 137 5.21 10.77 -9.76
C GLY A 137 5.27 10.10 -8.39
N GLU A 138 6.45 9.57 -8.06
CA GLU A 138 6.72 8.82 -6.81
C GLU A 138 6.98 9.75 -5.63
N GLY A 139 6.64 9.29 -4.41
CA GLY A 139 7.03 9.93 -3.15
C GLY A 139 6.51 11.35 -2.92
N ARG A 140 5.39 11.74 -3.55
CA ARG A 140 4.88 13.12 -3.48
C ARG A 140 3.97 13.42 -2.29
N GLY A 141 3.16 12.44 -1.87
CA GLY A 141 2.18 12.58 -0.79
C GLY A 141 2.75 12.43 0.62
N GLU A 142 1.88 12.48 1.63
CA GLU A 142 2.26 12.09 2.99
C GLU A 142 2.51 10.58 3.01
N GLN A 143 3.70 10.12 3.40
CA GLN A 143 4.06 8.71 3.40
C GLN A 143 3.16 7.88 4.32
N TRP A 144 2.87 8.36 5.54
CA TRP A 144 1.95 7.67 6.44
C TRP A 144 0.55 7.46 5.81
N LEU A 145 0.08 8.42 5.02
CA LEU A 145 -1.21 8.34 4.34
C LEU A 145 -1.13 7.41 3.12
N ALA A 146 0.00 7.39 2.43
CA ALA A 146 0.25 6.47 1.33
C ALA A 146 0.21 5.00 1.80
N GLU A 147 0.93 4.69 2.88
CA GLU A 147 0.92 3.34 3.49
C GLU A 147 -0.45 2.99 4.08
N GLY A 148 -1.06 3.90 4.84
CA GLY A 148 -2.36 3.65 5.44
C GLY A 148 -3.48 3.47 4.41
N MET A 149 -3.43 4.18 3.28
CA MET A 149 -4.37 4.00 2.17
C MET A 149 -4.13 2.65 1.47
N ALA A 150 -2.88 2.24 1.30
CA ALA A 150 -2.55 0.94 0.73
C ALA A 150 -3.07 -0.21 1.60
N ASP A 151 -2.92 -0.14 2.92
CA ASP A 151 -3.51 -1.10 3.86
C ASP A 151 -5.04 -1.05 3.84
N TYR A 152 -5.67 0.14 3.84
CA TYR A 152 -7.12 0.29 3.76
C TYR A 152 -7.69 -0.39 2.51
N VAL A 153 -7.10 -0.14 1.33
CA VAL A 153 -7.52 -0.74 0.06
C VAL A 153 -7.25 -2.24 0.07
N ALA A 154 -6.12 -2.69 0.61
CA ALA A 154 -5.80 -4.12 0.71
C ALA A 154 -6.80 -4.87 1.59
N PHE A 155 -7.10 -4.37 2.79
CA PHE A 155 -8.08 -4.99 3.69
C PHE A 155 -9.49 -4.97 3.10
N SER A 156 -9.90 -3.85 2.50
CA SER A 156 -11.21 -3.74 1.85
C SER A 156 -11.31 -4.64 0.61
N THR A 157 -10.20 -4.92 -0.07
CA THR A 157 -10.13 -5.90 -1.17
C THR A 157 -10.31 -7.32 -0.65
N LEU A 158 -9.66 -7.68 0.47
CA LEU A 158 -9.87 -8.98 1.11
C LEU A 158 -11.32 -9.17 1.58
N GLU A 159 -11.96 -8.12 2.08
CA GLU A 159 -13.37 -8.13 2.48
C GLU A 159 -14.30 -8.43 1.31
N ARG A 160 -14.09 -7.76 0.16
CA ARG A 160 -14.84 -8.04 -1.07
C ARG A 160 -14.66 -9.46 -1.60
N LEU A 161 -13.51 -10.08 -1.32
CA LEU A 161 -13.20 -11.46 -1.68
C LEU A 161 -13.63 -12.49 -0.63
N GLY A 162 -14.21 -12.05 0.51
CA GLY A 162 -14.66 -12.92 1.59
C GLY A 162 -13.52 -13.58 2.40
N LEU A 163 -12.31 -13.01 2.37
CA LEU A 163 -11.12 -13.58 3.02
C LEU A 163 -10.78 -12.95 4.38
N ASP A 164 -11.29 -11.75 4.63
CA ASP A 164 -11.10 -11.02 5.89
C ASP A 164 -12.19 -9.95 6.05
N MET A 165 -12.19 -9.21 7.15
CA MET A 165 -13.11 -8.09 7.36
C MET A 165 -12.31 -6.84 7.73
N LEU A 166 -12.66 -5.69 7.15
CA LEU A 166 -12.01 -4.41 7.47
C LEU A 166 -12.16 -4.11 8.98
N GLU A 167 -13.34 -4.38 9.53
CA GLU A 167 -13.64 -4.20 10.95
C GLU A 167 -12.74 -5.05 11.86
N ARG A 168 -12.46 -6.30 11.47
CA ARG A 168 -11.52 -7.15 12.21
C ARG A 168 -10.12 -6.55 12.20
N ARG A 169 -9.70 -5.93 11.09
CA ARG A 169 -8.38 -5.28 10.97
C ARG A 169 -8.29 -4.01 11.81
N ARG A 170 -9.37 -3.23 11.93
CA ARG A 170 -9.48 -2.14 12.91
C ARG A 170 -9.26 -2.65 14.34
N GLN A 171 -9.98 -3.69 14.75
CA GLN A 171 -9.86 -4.26 16.09
C GLN A 171 -8.44 -4.75 16.41
N VAL A 172 -7.80 -5.44 15.45
CA VAL A 172 -6.41 -5.89 15.59
C VAL A 172 -5.45 -4.71 15.71
N ALA A 173 -5.60 -3.68 14.89
CA ALA A 173 -4.76 -2.49 14.95
C ALA A 173 -4.97 -1.70 16.25
N THR A 174 -6.21 -1.54 16.71
CA THR A 174 -6.51 -0.90 18.01
C THR A 174 -5.94 -1.70 19.18
N ALA A 175 -6.03 -3.04 19.15
CA ALA A 175 -5.41 -3.89 20.15
C ALA A 175 -3.87 -3.77 20.14
N GLY A 176 -3.26 -3.70 18.95
CA GLY A 176 -1.83 -3.44 18.79
C GLY A 176 -1.43 -2.08 19.39
N LEU A 177 -2.22 -1.03 19.15
CA LEU A 177 -1.98 0.29 19.72
C LEU A 177 -2.00 0.29 21.25
N ARG A 178 -2.89 -0.49 21.88
CA ARG A 178 -2.91 -0.67 23.35
C ARG A 178 -1.63 -1.33 23.88
N ALA A 179 -1.12 -2.33 23.16
CA ALA A 179 0.13 -2.99 23.51
C ALA A 179 1.37 -2.09 23.32
N HIS A 180 1.24 -1.03 22.49
CA HIS A 180 2.30 -0.09 22.15
C HIS A 180 1.92 1.35 22.51
N ALA A 181 1.41 1.56 23.72
CA ALA A 181 0.91 2.85 24.20
C ALA A 181 1.90 4.02 24.06
N THR A 182 3.21 3.74 24.06
CA THR A 182 4.28 4.72 23.89
C THR A 182 4.22 5.45 22.53
N LEU A 183 3.62 4.85 21.51
CA LEU A 183 3.44 5.47 20.18
C LEU A 183 2.67 6.79 20.26
N LEU A 184 1.67 6.89 21.14
CA LEU A 184 0.84 8.08 21.26
C LEU A 184 1.35 9.08 22.29
N GLN A 185 2.32 8.69 23.13
CA GLN A 185 2.82 9.55 24.21
C GLN A 185 3.59 10.76 23.69
N ARG A 186 4.25 10.62 22.53
CA ARG A 186 5.09 11.67 21.92
C ARG A 186 4.35 12.52 20.90
N GLY A 187 3.03 12.34 20.75
CA GLY A 187 2.27 12.87 19.62
C GLY A 187 2.40 11.98 18.38
N LEU A 188 1.78 12.39 17.27
CA LEU A 188 1.83 11.62 16.02
C LEU A 188 2.91 12.13 15.06
N ASP A 189 3.27 13.42 15.10
CA ASP A 189 4.27 14.03 14.20
C ASP A 189 4.04 13.64 12.73
N LEU A 190 2.81 13.83 12.25
CA LEU A 190 2.39 13.41 10.91
C LEU A 190 3.16 14.12 9.82
N GLU A 191 3.56 15.37 10.05
CA GLU A 191 4.42 16.13 9.13
C GLU A 191 5.80 15.47 9.01
N GLY A 192 6.41 15.07 10.14
CA GLY A 192 7.70 14.38 10.18
C GLY A 192 7.64 12.99 9.54
N HIS A 193 6.57 12.23 9.81
CA HIS A 193 6.30 10.91 9.21
C HIS A 193 5.71 10.99 7.81
N GLY A 194 5.60 12.20 7.28
CA GLY A 194 5.12 12.50 5.95
C GLY A 194 6.10 12.20 4.81
N THR A 195 7.38 12.00 5.13
CA THR A 195 8.42 11.71 4.13
C THR A 195 8.82 10.23 4.18
N PRO A 196 9.33 9.66 3.07
CA PRO A 196 9.84 8.28 3.08
C PRO A 196 10.90 8.05 4.17
N GLN A 197 11.82 9.00 4.35
CA GLN A 197 12.88 8.92 5.37
C GLN A 197 12.31 9.01 6.79
N GLY A 198 11.40 9.94 7.03
CA GLY A 198 10.77 10.12 8.35
C GLY A 198 9.90 8.93 8.75
N PHE A 199 9.16 8.36 7.80
CA PHE A 199 8.40 7.13 8.02
C PHE A 199 9.31 5.91 8.23
N THR A 200 10.41 5.82 7.46
CA THR A 200 11.42 4.75 7.65
C THR A 200 12.01 4.80 9.06
N ALA A 201 12.41 5.99 9.50
CA ALA A 201 12.93 6.19 10.86
C ALA A 201 11.89 5.84 11.93
N TRP A 202 10.60 6.15 11.69
CA TRP A 202 9.52 5.83 12.62
C TRP A 202 9.38 4.33 12.85
N HIS A 203 9.28 3.54 11.78
CA HIS A 203 9.07 2.11 11.91
C HIS A 203 10.33 1.34 12.34
N LEU A 204 11.54 1.85 12.04
CA LEU A 204 12.78 1.29 12.59
C LEU A 204 12.89 1.51 14.10
N ARG A 205 12.39 2.66 14.59
CA ARG A 205 12.41 3.01 16.01
C ARG A 205 11.35 2.26 16.81
N ASP A 206 10.10 2.26 16.33
CA ASP A 206 8.95 1.80 17.11
C ASP A 206 8.38 0.45 16.63
N GLY A 207 8.94 -0.12 15.56
CA GLY A 207 8.58 -1.40 14.97
C GLY A 207 7.62 -1.30 13.78
N SER A 208 7.83 -2.14 12.76
CA SER A 208 7.04 -2.11 11.52
C SER A 208 5.55 -2.40 11.73
N ILE A 209 5.20 -3.49 12.42
CA ILE A 209 3.79 -3.86 12.64
C ILE A 209 3.00 -2.73 13.33
N PRO A 210 3.42 -2.23 14.51
CA PRO A 210 2.68 -1.17 15.18
C PRO A 210 2.58 0.14 14.38
N VAL A 211 3.64 0.55 13.67
CA VAL A 211 3.62 1.79 12.89
C VAL A 211 2.67 1.70 11.69
N TYR A 212 2.67 0.58 10.96
CA TYR A 212 1.74 0.39 9.85
C TYR A 212 0.29 0.28 10.34
N GLN A 213 0.04 -0.41 11.46
CA GLN A 213 -1.28 -0.45 12.09
C GLN A 213 -1.78 0.95 12.50
N LEU A 214 -0.89 1.79 13.02
CA LEU A 214 -1.23 3.16 13.38
C LEU A 214 -1.49 4.03 12.15
N ALA A 215 -0.65 3.94 11.11
CA ALA A 215 -0.87 4.62 9.83
C ALA A 215 -2.21 4.23 9.18
N PHE A 216 -2.56 2.94 9.24
CA PHE A 216 -3.86 2.43 8.83
C PHE A 216 -5.00 3.06 9.64
N LEU A 217 -4.95 3.05 10.97
CA LEU A 217 -6.01 3.64 11.81
C LEU A 217 -6.21 5.14 11.56
N ILE A 218 -5.12 5.90 11.40
CA ILE A 218 -5.17 7.34 11.12
C ILE A 218 -5.81 7.57 9.75
N THR A 219 -5.44 6.78 8.75
CA THR A 219 -6.01 6.88 7.40
C THR A 219 -7.47 6.45 7.36
N ASP A 220 -7.83 5.39 8.07
CA ASP A 220 -9.20 4.89 8.18
C ASP A 220 -10.12 5.94 8.85
N ASP A 221 -9.68 6.60 9.93
CA ASP A 221 -10.41 7.73 10.54
C ASP A 221 -10.60 8.90 9.55
N LEU A 222 -9.57 9.22 8.76
CA LEU A 222 -9.66 10.27 7.74
C LEU A 222 -10.66 9.89 6.64
N ILE A 223 -10.62 8.65 6.16
CA ILE A 223 -11.52 8.14 5.12
C ILE A 223 -12.97 8.06 5.65
N ASP A 224 -13.18 7.63 6.89
CA ASP A 224 -14.51 7.57 7.50
C ASP A 224 -15.13 8.97 7.60
N ARG A 225 -14.34 9.98 8.02
CA ARG A 225 -14.83 11.35 8.20
C ARG A 225 -14.98 12.14 6.90
N ARG A 226 -14.12 11.91 5.90
CA ARG A 226 -14.01 12.77 4.70
C ARG A 226 -14.33 12.05 3.40
N GLY A 227 -14.43 10.73 3.41
CA GLY A 227 -14.67 9.88 2.25
C GLY A 227 -13.41 9.60 1.43
N PHE A 228 -13.37 8.42 0.82
CA PHE A 228 -12.23 7.95 0.02
C PHE A 228 -11.92 8.82 -1.20
N ASP A 229 -12.93 9.45 -1.80
CA ASP A 229 -12.75 10.36 -2.94
C ASP A 229 -11.89 11.58 -2.59
N ARG A 230 -11.92 12.05 -1.33
CA ARG A 230 -11.05 13.13 -0.88
C ARG A 230 -9.60 12.68 -0.77
N THR A 231 -9.36 11.45 -0.32
CA THR A 231 -8.01 10.83 -0.33
C THR A 231 -7.47 10.72 -1.75
N ARG A 232 -8.30 10.32 -2.71
CA ARG A 232 -7.90 10.32 -4.14
C ARG A 232 -7.59 11.73 -4.65
N ALA A 233 -8.42 12.71 -4.31
CA ALA A 233 -8.21 14.10 -4.70
C ALA A 233 -6.92 14.67 -4.11
N TYR A 234 -6.57 14.30 -2.88
CA TYR A 234 -5.29 14.64 -2.25
C TYR A 234 -4.09 14.13 -3.06
N PHE A 235 -4.07 12.84 -3.43
CA PHE A 235 -2.97 12.35 -4.28
C PHE A 235 -2.97 13.01 -5.66
N ALA A 236 -4.14 13.25 -6.26
CA ALA A 236 -4.24 13.89 -7.57
C ALA A 236 -3.77 15.35 -7.59
N SER A 237 -3.82 16.09 -6.48
CA SER A 237 -3.40 17.50 -6.44
C SER A 237 -1.90 17.67 -6.67
N PHE A 238 -1.10 16.62 -6.42
CA PHE A 238 0.35 16.63 -6.66
C PHE A 238 0.77 16.77 -8.12
N ARG A 239 -0.17 16.61 -9.06
CA ARG A 239 0.06 16.96 -10.47
C ARG A 239 0.18 18.46 -10.70
N ARG A 240 -0.37 19.29 -9.80
CA ARG A 240 -0.43 20.75 -9.93
C ARG A 240 0.38 21.49 -8.87
N SER A 241 0.58 20.90 -7.70
CA SER A 241 1.29 21.55 -6.58
C SER A 241 2.07 20.52 -5.77
N SER A 242 3.32 20.83 -5.43
CA SER A 242 4.14 20.05 -4.50
C SER A 242 3.92 20.45 -3.03
N ASP A 243 3.07 21.43 -2.74
CA ASP A 243 2.77 21.88 -1.38
C ASP A 243 1.86 20.87 -0.69
N ARG A 244 2.44 19.98 0.11
CA ARG A 244 1.73 18.93 0.84
C ARG A 244 0.67 19.48 1.79
N ARG A 245 0.98 20.56 2.51
CA ARG A 245 0.08 21.17 3.51
C ARG A 245 -1.13 21.81 2.86
N ALA A 246 -0.89 22.60 1.80
CA ALA A 246 -1.97 23.21 1.04
C ALA A 246 -2.84 22.15 0.35
N ASN A 247 -2.23 21.12 -0.22
CA ASN A 247 -2.94 19.99 -0.82
C ASN A 247 -3.81 19.25 0.20
N PHE A 248 -3.27 18.98 1.39
CA PHE A 248 -4.01 18.34 2.48
C PHE A 248 -5.22 19.17 2.90
N ALA A 249 -5.00 20.47 3.16
CA ALA A 249 -6.06 21.38 3.55
C ALA A 249 -7.16 21.51 2.48
N ALA A 250 -6.79 21.60 1.22
CA ALA A 250 -7.74 21.68 0.10
C ALA A 250 -8.55 20.39 -0.06
N ALA A 251 -7.92 19.22 0.13
CA ALA A 251 -8.59 17.94 -0.01
C ALA A 251 -9.56 17.64 1.15
N PHE A 252 -9.11 17.88 2.39
CA PHE A 252 -9.81 17.42 3.59
C PHE A 252 -10.53 18.54 4.36
N GLY A 253 -10.38 19.80 3.96
CA GLY A 253 -11.08 20.94 4.55
C GLY A 253 -10.58 21.34 5.95
N GLN A 254 -9.38 20.90 6.34
CA GLN A 254 -8.74 21.21 7.62
C GLN A 254 -7.22 21.10 7.48
N SER A 255 -6.45 21.78 8.35
CA SER A 255 -4.99 21.66 8.32
C SER A 255 -4.55 20.26 8.79
N LEU A 256 -3.33 19.85 8.41
CA LEU A 256 -2.74 18.60 8.88
C LEU A 256 -2.58 18.61 10.41
N ALA A 257 -2.19 19.75 10.99
CA ALA A 257 -2.04 19.91 12.43
C ALA A 257 -3.37 19.77 13.20
N ASP A 258 -4.45 20.36 12.69
CA ASP A 258 -5.78 20.21 13.31
C ASP A 258 -6.25 18.76 13.24
N PHE A 259 -6.05 18.12 12.08
CA PHE A 259 -6.37 16.70 11.92
C PHE A 259 -5.55 15.82 12.86
N GLU A 260 -4.25 16.09 13.03
CA GLU A 260 -3.37 15.36 13.93
C GLU A 260 -3.87 15.45 15.38
N ALA A 261 -4.15 16.66 15.87
CA ALA A 261 -4.61 16.90 17.23
C ALA A 261 -5.92 16.16 17.52
N ASP A 262 -6.89 16.29 16.61
CA ASP A 262 -8.18 15.59 16.65
C ASP A 262 -8.02 14.07 16.72
N THR A 263 -7.17 13.52 15.85
CA THR A 263 -7.00 12.08 15.68
C THR A 263 -6.26 11.48 16.86
N LEU A 264 -5.26 12.19 17.40
CA LEU A 264 -4.55 11.77 18.60
C LEU A 264 -5.50 11.60 19.79
N VAL A 265 -6.43 12.53 20.01
CA VAL A 265 -7.44 12.43 21.09
C VAL A 265 -8.34 11.21 20.89
N ARG A 266 -8.79 10.97 19.65
CA ARG A 266 -9.64 9.80 19.34
C ARG A 266 -8.91 8.49 19.55
N LEU A 267 -7.68 8.37 19.04
CA LEU A 267 -6.87 7.16 19.18
C LEU A 267 -6.57 6.84 20.65
N LYS A 268 -6.19 7.86 21.44
CA LYS A 268 -6.02 7.72 22.90
C LYS A 268 -7.29 7.16 23.55
N THR A 269 -8.43 7.81 23.29
CA THR A 269 -9.74 7.37 23.79
C THR A 269 -10.07 5.92 23.40
N ALA A 270 -9.90 5.55 22.13
CA ALA A 270 -10.18 4.20 21.62
C ALA A 270 -9.23 3.13 22.20
N SER A 271 -8.01 3.54 22.54
CA SER A 271 -7.00 2.71 23.20
C SER A 271 -7.08 2.69 24.74
N ALA A 272 -7.98 3.47 25.36
CA ALA A 272 -8.03 3.68 26.82
C ALA A 272 -6.71 4.25 27.40
N LEU A 273 -6.07 5.15 26.66
CA LEU A 273 -4.87 5.92 27.02
C LEU A 273 -5.17 7.41 27.17
#